data_AF-A0A2D6A6T5-F1
#
_entry.id   AF-A0A2D6A6T5-F1
#
_cell.length_a   1.000
_cell.length_b   1.000
_cell.length_c   1.000
_cell.angle_alpha   90.00
_cell.angle_beta   90.00
_cell.angle_gamma   90.00
#
_symmetry.space_group_name_H-M   'P 1'
#
loop_
_entity.id
_entity.type
_entity.pdbx_description
1 polymer ?
#
loop_
_entity_poly.entity_id
_entity_poly.type
_entity_poly.pdbx_seq_one_letter_code
_entity_poly.pdbx_strand_id
1 'polypeptide(L)'
;MHELSTIPDGTVLGLNFTGLHDSAVTAVAPDGSIVFACALERLSRSKKDGRFPRALLDQVPWDRVHSIGLSALTHEGGVELGRLHGVDGWPEVLEAGEPSIGRYPEEWQRLIDELPRPLVRFDH
;
A
#
# COMPACT_ATOMS: atom_id res chain seq x y z
N MET A 1 -10.96 -5.31 -16.57
CA MET A 1 -10.38 -4.56 -15.44
C MET A 1 -11.35 -4.74 -14.30
N HIS A 2 -10.97 -5.47 -13.24
CA HIS A 2 -11.89 -5.72 -12.13
C HIS A 2 -12.14 -4.42 -11.36
N GLU A 3 -13.38 -4.20 -10.96
CA GLU A 3 -13.73 -3.11 -10.06
C GLU A 3 -13.25 -3.45 -8.65
N LEU A 4 -12.76 -2.45 -7.91
CA LEU A 4 -12.36 -2.57 -6.50
C LEU A 4 -13.44 -3.22 -5.63
N SER A 5 -14.72 -3.03 -5.98
CA SER A 5 -15.90 -3.62 -5.34
C SER A 5 -15.97 -5.15 -5.41
N THR A 6 -15.15 -5.81 -6.24
CA THR A 6 -15.22 -7.25 -6.54
C THR A 6 -14.01 -8.04 -6.07
N ILE A 7 -13.11 -7.45 -5.28
CA ILE A 7 -11.92 -8.15 -4.80
C ILE A 7 -12.27 -9.38 -3.94
N PRO A 8 -11.45 -10.44 -3.97
CA PRO A 8 -11.63 -11.62 -3.12
C PRO A 8 -11.44 -11.34 -1.62
N ASP A 9 -11.98 -12.21 -0.78
CA ASP A 9 -11.72 -12.19 0.66
C ASP A 9 -10.26 -12.53 0.95
N GLY A 10 -9.67 -11.88 1.95
CA GLY A 10 -8.27 -12.06 2.31
C GLY A 10 -7.29 -11.27 1.44
N THR A 11 -7.79 -10.34 0.62
CA THR A 11 -6.95 -9.49 -0.23
C THR A 11 -6.00 -8.62 0.58
N VAL A 12 -4.77 -8.47 0.08
CA VAL A 12 -3.80 -7.48 0.56
C VAL A 12 -3.88 -6.24 -0.32
N LEU A 13 -4.08 -5.08 0.30
CA LEU A 13 -4.11 -3.80 -0.41
C LEU A 13 -2.70 -3.17 -0.40
N GLY A 14 -2.07 -3.04 -1.56
CA GLY A 14 -0.84 -2.28 -1.71
C GLY A 14 -1.14 -0.78 -1.84
N LEU A 15 -0.48 0.03 -1.03
CA LEU A 15 -0.52 1.48 -1.08
C LEU A 15 0.87 1.99 -1.43
N ASN A 16 1.06 2.40 -2.69
CA ASN A 16 2.27 3.11 -3.08
C ASN A 16 2.03 4.59 -2.86
N PHE A 17 2.79 5.17 -1.94
CA PHE A 17 2.66 6.56 -1.61
C PHE A 17 3.96 7.08 -1.00
N THR A 18 4.63 7.98 -1.71
CA THR A 18 5.88 8.64 -1.28
C THR A 18 5.68 10.12 -0.97
N GLY A 19 4.52 10.67 -1.35
CA GLY A 19 4.23 12.08 -1.24
C GLY A 19 4.80 13.02 -2.27
N LEU A 20 5.75 12.55 -3.04
CA LEU A 20 6.39 13.34 -4.08
C LEU A 20 5.64 13.15 -5.40
N HIS A 21 5.33 11.91 -5.77
CA HIS A 21 4.63 11.57 -6.99
C HIS A 21 4.06 10.15 -6.96
N ASP A 22 3.22 9.84 -7.95
CA ASP A 22 2.80 8.49 -8.34
C ASP A 22 2.09 7.68 -7.25
N SER A 23 1.20 8.34 -6.51
CA SER A 23 0.32 7.67 -5.56
C SER A 23 -0.52 6.61 -6.28
N ALA A 24 -0.54 5.39 -5.77
CA ALA A 24 -1.24 4.28 -6.41
C ALA A 24 -1.79 3.30 -5.38
N VAL A 25 -2.84 2.59 -5.79
CA VAL A 25 -3.44 1.50 -5.02
C VAL A 25 -3.43 0.23 -5.86
N THR A 26 -3.01 -0.87 -5.26
CA THR A 26 -3.02 -2.22 -5.84
C THR A 26 -3.79 -3.15 -4.90
N ALA A 27 -4.47 -4.15 -5.42
CA ALA A 27 -5.07 -5.22 -4.64
C ALA A 27 -4.55 -6.56 -5.15
N VAL A 28 -4.03 -7.36 -4.22
CA VAL A 28 -3.48 -8.69 -4.48
C VAL A 28 -4.37 -9.73 -3.80
N ALA A 29 -4.85 -10.70 -4.54
CA ALA A 29 -5.64 -11.80 -4.01
C ALA A 29 -4.76 -12.78 -3.21
N PRO A 30 -5.36 -13.65 -2.36
CA PRO A 30 -4.61 -14.62 -1.55
C PRO A 30 -3.73 -15.58 -2.36
N ASP A 31 -4.07 -15.83 -3.63
CA ASP A 31 -3.29 -16.66 -4.55
C ASP A 31 -2.10 -15.92 -5.19
N GLY A 32 -1.86 -14.67 -4.80
CA GLY A 32 -0.80 -13.80 -5.32
C GLY A 32 -1.16 -13.07 -6.63
N SER A 33 -2.36 -13.29 -7.19
CA SER A 33 -2.77 -12.59 -8.40
C SER A 33 -3.11 -11.12 -8.14
N ILE A 34 -2.71 -10.23 -9.06
CA ILE A 34 -3.08 -8.81 -9.01
C ILE A 34 -4.49 -8.67 -9.58
N VAL A 35 -5.46 -8.34 -8.73
CA VAL A 35 -6.87 -8.17 -9.14
C VAL A 35 -7.22 -6.72 -9.41
N PHE A 36 -6.51 -5.76 -8.84
CA PHE A 36 -6.67 -4.33 -9.13
C PHE A 36 -5.33 -3.60 -9.06
N ALA A 37 -5.13 -2.61 -9.92
CA ALA A 37 -4.01 -1.68 -9.84
C ALA A 37 -4.39 -0.37 -10.52
N CYS A 38 -4.27 0.76 -9.81
CA CYS A 38 -4.57 2.06 -10.36
C CYS A 38 -3.70 3.15 -9.74
N ALA A 39 -3.06 3.94 -10.59
CA ALA A 39 -2.40 5.18 -10.19
C ALA A 39 -3.40 6.32 -10.09
N LEU A 40 -3.28 7.17 -9.06
CA LEU A 40 -4.19 8.27 -8.78
C LEU A 40 -4.29 9.25 -9.96
N GLU A 41 -3.20 9.48 -10.70
CA GLU A 41 -3.18 10.35 -11.89
C GLU A 41 -4.21 9.94 -12.96
N ARG A 42 -4.62 8.67 -13.01
CA ARG A 42 -5.61 8.17 -13.96
C ARG A 42 -7.02 8.65 -13.62
N LEU A 43 -7.30 8.80 -12.33
CA LEU A 43 -8.56 9.33 -11.82
C LEU A 43 -8.53 10.86 -11.72
N SER A 44 -7.47 11.42 -11.17
CA SER A 44 -7.36 12.86 -10.94
C SER A 44 -7.10 13.67 -12.20
N ARG A 45 -6.60 13.01 -13.26
CA ARG A 45 -6.16 13.64 -14.51
C ARG A 45 -5.01 14.63 -14.31
N SER A 46 -4.32 14.56 -13.18
CA SER A 46 -3.09 15.32 -12.88
C SER A 46 -1.90 14.38 -12.96
N LYS A 47 -0.96 14.66 -13.87
CA LYS A 47 0.25 13.85 -14.04
C LYS A 47 1.06 13.83 -12.74
N LYS A 48 1.62 12.66 -12.37
CA LYS A 48 2.46 12.50 -11.16
C LYS A 48 1.75 12.87 -9.86
N ASP A 49 0.48 12.54 -9.73
CA ASP A 49 -0.29 12.91 -8.56
C ASP A 49 0.25 12.26 -7.27
N GLY A 50 0.89 13.06 -6.43
CA GLY A 50 1.49 12.68 -5.15
C GLY A 50 0.59 12.91 -3.95
N ARG A 51 -0.72 13.16 -4.14
CA ARG A 51 -1.69 13.32 -3.03
C ARG A 51 -2.11 11.97 -2.47
N PHE A 52 -2.50 11.94 -1.19
CA PHE A 52 -3.06 10.74 -0.58
C PHE A 52 -4.24 10.21 -1.41
N PRO A 53 -4.26 8.93 -1.82
CA PRO A 53 -5.19 8.43 -2.83
C PRO A 53 -6.59 8.12 -2.27
N ARG A 54 -7.19 9.08 -1.55
CA ARG A 54 -8.51 8.95 -0.92
C ARG A 54 -9.59 8.52 -1.91
N ALA A 55 -9.58 9.08 -3.12
CA ALA A 55 -10.53 8.70 -4.17
C ALA A 55 -10.47 7.21 -4.57
N LEU A 56 -9.32 6.55 -4.45
CA LEU A 56 -9.17 5.11 -4.65
C LEU A 56 -9.60 4.34 -3.40
N LEU A 57 -9.19 4.81 -2.22
CA LEU A 57 -9.45 4.16 -0.94
C LEU A 57 -10.94 4.16 -0.54
N ASP A 58 -11.69 5.20 -0.92
CA ASP A 58 -13.13 5.30 -0.64
C ASP A 58 -13.96 4.23 -1.38
N GLN A 59 -13.37 3.56 -2.38
CA GLN A 59 -14.02 2.49 -3.16
C GLN A 59 -13.65 1.07 -2.66
N VAL A 60 -12.77 0.97 -1.66
CA VAL A 60 -12.26 -0.31 -1.16
C VAL A 60 -13.32 -1.00 -0.29
N PRO A 61 -13.72 -2.25 -0.58
CA PRO A 61 -14.55 -3.04 0.32
C PRO A 61 -13.68 -3.55 1.47
N TRP A 62 -13.55 -2.70 2.51
CA TRP A 62 -12.61 -2.92 3.61
C TRP A 62 -12.86 -4.23 4.35
N ASP A 63 -14.09 -4.73 4.39
CA ASP A 63 -14.48 -6.02 4.98
C ASP A 63 -13.67 -7.20 4.39
N ARG A 64 -13.23 -7.11 3.14
CA ARG A 64 -12.48 -8.16 2.43
C ARG A 64 -10.96 -8.02 2.49
N VAL A 65 -10.47 -6.84 2.89
CA VAL A 65 -9.04 -6.57 3.00
C VAL A 65 -8.51 -7.16 4.30
N HIS A 66 -7.52 -8.05 4.20
CA HIS A 66 -6.81 -8.61 5.34
C HIS A 66 -5.84 -7.60 5.97
N SER A 67 -4.97 -7.03 5.14
CA SER A 67 -3.92 -6.10 5.55
C SER A 67 -3.59 -5.10 4.44
N ILE A 68 -2.97 -3.99 4.82
CA ILE A 68 -2.50 -2.95 3.91
C ILE A 68 -0.98 -3.00 3.88
N GLY A 69 -0.44 -3.26 2.70
CA GLY A 69 0.98 -3.15 2.42
C GLY A 69 1.37 -1.71 2.08
N LEU A 70 2.28 -1.12 2.85
CA LEU A 70 2.78 0.23 2.63
C LEU A 70 4.28 0.18 2.34
N SER A 71 4.69 0.78 1.22
CA SER A 71 6.11 1.01 0.93
C SER A 71 6.68 1.94 2.00
N ALA A 72 7.61 1.45 2.83
CA ALA A 72 8.20 2.24 3.90
C ALA A 72 9.15 3.30 3.31
N LEU A 73 9.04 4.54 3.80
CA LEU A 73 10.10 5.54 3.71
C LEU A 73 10.98 5.36 4.95
N THR A 74 12.26 5.04 4.79
CA THR A 74 13.17 4.66 5.89
C THR A 74 13.77 5.88 6.62
N HIS A 75 13.45 6.07 7.92
CA HIS A 75 14.31 6.28 9.13
C HIS A 75 13.45 6.92 10.29
N GLU A 76 13.52 6.56 11.57
CA GLU A 76 14.60 6.17 12.51
C GLU A 76 14.19 4.93 13.33
N GLY A 77 15.17 4.06 13.62
CA GLY A 77 14.96 2.82 14.38
C GLY A 77 14.51 1.71 13.45
N GLY A 78 15.43 0.80 13.11
CA GLY A 78 15.23 -0.26 12.13
C GLY A 78 13.81 -0.80 12.14
N VAL A 79 13.10 -0.66 11.03
CA VAL A 79 11.79 -1.29 10.87
C VAL A 79 12.07 -2.78 11.01
N GLU A 80 11.61 -3.39 12.10
CA GLU A 80 11.48 -4.83 12.16
C GLU A 80 10.52 -5.17 11.02
N LEU A 81 11.08 -5.58 9.88
CA LEU A 81 10.31 -6.04 8.74
C LEU A 81 9.43 -7.15 9.30
N GLY A 82 8.14 -6.86 9.44
CA GLY A 82 7.18 -7.84 9.89
C GLY A 82 7.30 -9.01 8.94
N ARG A 83 7.85 -10.13 9.42
CA ARG A 83 7.70 -11.40 8.71
C ARG A 83 6.21 -11.53 8.46
N LEU A 84 5.80 -11.59 7.20
CA LEU A 84 4.49 -12.07 6.81
C LEU A 84 4.44 -13.55 7.24
N HIS A 85 4.20 -13.79 8.53
CA HIS A 85 4.03 -15.12 9.06
C HIS A 85 2.70 -15.66 8.50
N GLY A 86 2.79 -16.58 7.55
CA GLY A 86 1.66 -17.44 7.18
C GLY A 86 1.10 -17.29 5.78
N VAL A 87 1.81 -16.70 4.81
CA VAL A 87 1.41 -16.79 3.40
C VAL A 87 2.41 -17.65 2.64
N ASP A 88 2.15 -18.95 2.57
CA ASP A 88 2.94 -19.90 1.80
C ASP A 88 3.06 -19.44 0.34
N GLY A 89 4.28 -19.19 -0.14
CA GLY A 89 4.57 -18.89 -1.55
C GLY A 89 5.07 -17.47 -1.87
N TRP A 90 5.24 -16.59 -0.89
CA TRP A 90 5.89 -15.29 -1.12
C TRP A 90 7.41 -15.43 -1.12
N PRO A 91 8.13 -14.90 -2.13
CA PRO A 91 9.58 -14.99 -2.19
C PRO A 91 10.20 -14.31 -0.96
N GLU A 92 11.04 -15.06 -0.27
CA GLU A 92 11.83 -14.60 0.87
C GLU A 92 12.75 -13.44 0.44
N VAL A 93 12.67 -12.34 1.21
CA VAL A 93 13.63 -11.23 1.31
C VAL A 93 13.58 -10.19 0.17
N LEU A 94 13.02 -9.02 0.50
CA LEU A 94 13.45 -7.74 -0.08
C LEU A 94 14.64 -7.28 0.79
N GLU A 95 15.84 -7.28 0.22
CA GLU A 95 17.06 -6.81 0.89
C GLU A 95 16.95 -5.30 1.16
N ALA A 96 17.27 -4.89 2.38
CA ALA A 96 17.20 -3.48 2.78
C ALA A 96 18.27 -2.65 2.06
N GLY A 97 17.85 -1.75 1.19
CA GLY A 97 18.70 -0.78 0.49
C GLY A 97 18.97 0.47 1.34
N GLU A 98 19.97 1.27 0.94
CA GLU A 98 20.30 2.52 1.64
C GLU A 98 19.13 3.53 1.63
N PRO A 99 18.83 4.20 2.77
CA PRO A 99 17.63 5.01 2.94
C PRO A 99 17.70 6.33 2.18
N SER A 100 16.69 6.65 1.36
CA SER A 100 16.69 7.89 0.57
C SER A 100 15.53 8.86 0.82
N ILE A 101 14.56 8.56 1.69
CA ILE A 101 13.38 9.45 1.88
C ILE A 101 12.94 9.49 3.35
N GLY A 102 12.77 10.71 3.90
CA GLY A 102 12.40 10.98 5.30
C GLY A 102 10.95 10.63 5.69
N ARG A 103 10.54 11.06 6.90
CA ARG A 103 9.19 10.81 7.46
C ARG A 103 8.07 11.35 6.56
N TYR A 104 6.92 10.66 6.55
CA TYR A 104 5.69 11.21 5.98
C TYR A 104 5.33 12.56 6.65
N PRO A 105 4.82 13.54 5.90
CA PRO A 105 4.08 14.68 6.46
C PRO A 105 3.08 14.26 7.54
N GLU A 106 2.96 15.06 8.61
CA GLU A 106 2.12 14.71 9.78
C GLU A 106 0.67 14.41 9.42
N GLU A 107 0.08 15.19 8.52
CA GLU A 107 -1.28 14.98 8.02
C GLU A 107 -1.44 13.58 7.43
N TRP A 108 -0.40 13.05 6.79
CA TRP A 108 -0.47 11.76 6.13
C TRP A 108 -0.22 10.62 7.09
N GLN A 109 0.66 10.81 8.08
CA GLN A 109 0.77 9.84 9.15
C GLN A 109 -0.59 9.67 9.82
N ARG A 110 -1.31 10.76 10.09
CA ARG A 110 -2.69 10.72 10.61
C ARG A 110 -3.63 9.93 9.69
N LEU A 111 -3.60 10.19 8.38
CA LEU A 111 -4.45 9.48 7.41
C LEU A 111 -4.13 7.98 7.31
N ILE A 112 -2.85 7.62 7.45
CA ILE A 112 -2.39 6.23 7.48
C ILE A 112 -2.85 5.54 8.76
N ASP A 113 -2.76 6.22 9.91
CA ASP A 113 -3.18 5.72 11.22
C ASP A 113 -4.71 5.54 11.31
N GLU A 114 -5.47 6.27 10.51
CA GLU A 114 -6.93 6.15 10.38
C GLU A 114 -7.38 4.97 9.49
N LEU A 115 -6.46 4.26 8.81
CA LEU A 115 -6.82 3.15 7.94
C LEU A 115 -7.43 1.98 8.74
N PRO A 116 -8.51 1.35 8.25
CA PRO A 116 -9.31 0.43 9.07
C PRO A 116 -8.71 -0.98 9.19
N ARG A 117 -7.48 -1.20 8.69
CA ARG A 117 -6.84 -2.52 8.60
C ARG A 117 -5.38 -2.47 9.04
N PRO A 118 -4.84 -3.60 9.55
CA PRO A 118 -3.45 -3.68 9.93
C PRO A 118 -2.50 -3.28 8.81
N LEU A 119 -1.47 -2.52 9.16
CA LEU A 119 -0.43 -2.09 8.23
C LEU A 119 0.75 -3.08 8.27
N VAL A 120 1.23 -3.46 7.09
CA VAL A 120 2.50 -4.16 6.90
C VAL A 120 3.41 -3.24 6.10
N ARG A 121 4.62 -3.01 6.59
CA ARG A 121 5.60 -2.12 5.97
C ARG A 121 6.68 -2.95 5.30
N PHE A 122 7.04 -2.60 4.07
CA PHE A 122 8.12 -3.26 3.32
C PHE A 122 9.13 -2.23 2.84
N ASP A 123 10.40 -2.62 2.81
CA ASP A 123 11.43 -1.84 2.12
C ASP A 123 11.27 -1.97 0.60
N HIS A 124 11.73 -0.97 -0.14
CA HIS A 124 11.64 -0.91 -1.60
C HIS A 124 12.95 -1.35 -2.27
#